data_AF-A0A3B5M9T4-F1
#
_entry.id   AF-A0A3B5M9T4-F1
#
_cell.length_a   1.000
_cell.length_b   1.000
_cell.length_c   1.000
_cell.angle_alpha   90.00
_cell.angle_beta   90.00
_cell.angle_gamma   90.00
#
_symmetry.space_group_name_H-M   'P 1'
#
loop_
_entity.id
_entity.type
_entity.pdbx_description
1 polymer ?
#
loop_
_entity_poly.entity_id
_entity_poly.type
_entity_poly.pdbx_seq_one_letter_code
_entity_poly.pdbx_strand_id
1 'polypeptide(L)'
;LARRVFTNSRERWRQQNVNGAFSELRKLIPTHPPDKKLSKNEILRLAVKYINFLVTLLNDQTQDKSRNSLSLLTGGVLTLSPPETGIKQGHTCQPGTQR
;
A
#
# COMPACT_ATOMS: atom_id res chain seq x y z
N LEU A 1 -47.99 1.70 24.26
CA LEU A 1 -46.59 1.96 24.67
C LEU A 1 -45.68 0.72 24.51
N ALA A 2 -46.10 -0.46 25.02
CA ALA A 2 -45.31 -1.70 24.96
C ALA A 2 -44.78 -2.10 23.56
N ARG A 3 -45.59 -2.02 22.50
CA ARG A 3 -45.17 -2.35 21.13
C ARG A 3 -44.05 -1.45 20.58
N ARG A 4 -44.10 -0.15 20.90
CA ARG A 4 -43.06 0.82 20.51
C ARG A 4 -41.75 0.51 21.24
N VAL A 5 -41.82 0.24 22.55
CA VAL A 5 -40.65 -0.13 23.36
C VAL A 5 -40.00 -1.41 22.83
N PHE A 6 -40.78 -2.48 22.62
CA PHE A 6 -40.26 -3.73 22.05
C PHE A 6 -39.60 -3.54 20.69
N THR A 7 -40.21 -2.75 19.82
CA THR A 7 -39.67 -2.47 18.47
C THR A 7 -38.37 -1.66 18.56
N ASN A 8 -38.28 -0.67 19.44
CA ASN A 8 -37.05 0.11 19.66
C ASN A 8 -35.92 -0.78 20.20
N SER A 9 -36.21 -1.63 21.19
CA SER A 9 -35.23 -2.57 21.74
C SER A 9 -34.67 -3.51 20.67
N ARG A 10 -35.54 -4.02 19.79
CA ARG A 10 -35.12 -4.88 18.67
C ARG A 10 -34.25 -4.14 17.66
N GLU A 11 -34.62 -2.92 17.27
CA GLU A 11 -33.82 -2.13 16.33
C GLU A 11 -32.47 -1.74 16.95
N ARG A 12 -32.44 -1.39 18.24
CA ARG A 12 -31.19 -1.16 18.96
C ARG A 12 -30.29 -2.40 18.91
N TRP A 13 -30.83 -3.59 19.18
CA TRP A 13 -30.06 -4.83 19.10
C TRP A 13 -29.50 -5.06 17.68
N ARG A 14 -30.31 -4.82 16.64
CA ARG A 14 -29.85 -4.90 15.25
C ARG A 14 -28.70 -3.93 14.97
N GLN A 15 -28.78 -2.70 15.46
CA GLN A 15 -27.72 -1.70 15.29
C GLN A 15 -26.45 -2.06 16.08
N GLN A 16 -26.58 -2.68 17.26
CA GLN A 16 -25.42 -3.17 18.02
C GLN A 16 -24.65 -4.26 17.23
N ASN A 17 -25.36 -5.17 16.57
CA ASN A 17 -24.72 -6.17 15.69
C ASN A 17 -23.94 -5.50 14.54
N VAL A 18 -24.53 -4.50 13.89
CA VAL A 18 -23.83 -3.75 12.83
C VAL A 18 -22.60 -3.02 13.37
N ASN A 19 -22.72 -2.38 14.54
CA ASN A 19 -21.59 -1.70 15.17
C ASN A 19 -20.48 -2.68 15.61
N GLY A 20 -20.85 -3.89 16.03
CA GLY A 20 -19.91 -4.98 16.29
C GLY A 20 -19.12 -5.36 15.04
N ALA A 21 -19.79 -5.57 13.90
CA ALA A 21 -19.13 -5.85 12.63
C ALA A 21 -18.19 -4.72 12.17
N PHE A 22 -18.57 -3.45 12.37
CA PHE A 22 -17.70 -2.30 12.12
C PHE A 22 -16.43 -2.32 13.01
N SER A 23 -16.56 -2.77 14.25
CA SER A 23 -15.45 -2.87 15.19
C SER A 23 -14.48 -3.99 14.79
N GLU A 24 -14.99 -5.14 14.36
CA GLU A 24 -14.14 -6.21 13.83
C GLU A 24 -13.42 -5.78 12.55
N LEU A 25 -14.13 -5.13 11.63
CA LEU A 25 -13.51 -4.59 10.41
C LEU A 25 -12.41 -3.58 10.74
N ARG A 26 -12.60 -2.70 11.74
CA ARG A 26 -11.60 -1.70 12.16
C ARG A 26 -10.30 -2.35 12.61
N LYS A 27 -10.34 -3.51 13.28
CA LYS A 27 -9.13 -4.21 13.77
C LYS A 27 -8.23 -4.68 12.62
N LEU A 28 -8.81 -4.94 11.45
CA LEU A 28 -8.09 -5.41 10.27
C LEU A 28 -7.48 -4.27 9.44
N ILE A 29 -7.86 -3.01 9.71
CA ILE A 29 -7.38 -1.86 8.94
C ILE A 29 -6.06 -1.37 9.56
N PRO A 30 -4.95 -1.36 8.79
CA PRO A 30 -3.67 -0.84 9.28
C PRO A 30 -3.71 0.69 9.41
N THR A 31 -3.36 1.21 10.60
CA THR A 31 -3.25 2.65 10.88
C THR A 31 -2.05 2.97 11.77
N HIS A 32 -1.57 4.22 11.69
CA HIS A 32 -0.65 4.80 12.65
C HIS A 32 -1.30 6.04 13.30
N PRO A 33 -1.44 6.09 14.64
CA PRO A 33 -1.21 4.99 15.59
C PRO A 33 -2.27 3.86 15.45
N PRO A 34 -2.04 2.64 16.00
CA PRO A 34 -2.95 1.50 15.82
C PRO A 34 -4.34 1.72 16.42
N ASP A 35 -4.45 2.57 17.45
CA ASP A 35 -5.66 2.93 18.17
C ASP A 35 -6.38 4.18 17.60
N LYS A 36 -5.95 4.67 16.43
CA LYS A 36 -6.60 5.81 15.75
C LYS A 36 -8.12 5.61 15.65
N LYS A 37 -8.91 6.56 16.16
CA LYS A 37 -10.37 6.54 16.00
C LYS A 37 -10.71 6.85 14.54
N LEU A 38 -11.47 5.95 13.90
CA LEU A 38 -11.95 6.11 12.53
C LEU A 38 -13.46 6.23 12.52
N SER A 39 -13.99 7.11 11.68
CA SER A 39 -15.42 7.16 11.38
C SER A 39 -15.87 5.95 10.55
N LYS A 40 -17.18 5.66 10.54
CA LYS A 40 -17.75 4.58 9.70
C LYS A 40 -17.37 4.74 8.22
N ASN A 41 -17.39 5.96 7.71
CA ASN A 41 -17.05 6.22 6.32
C ASN A 41 -15.55 5.97 6.03
N GLU A 42 -14.67 6.40 6.93
CA GLU A 42 -13.23 6.12 6.81
C GLU A 42 -12.93 4.62 6.86
N ILE A 43 -13.57 3.87 7.76
CA ILE A 43 -13.45 2.41 7.85
C ILE A 43 -13.78 1.77 6.49
N LEU A 44 -14.90 2.15 5.87
CA LEU A 44 -15.30 1.61 4.56
C LEU A 44 -14.29 1.95 3.47
N ARG A 45 -13.85 3.22 3.39
CA ARG A 45 -12.88 3.66 2.37
C ARG A 45 -11.52 2.97 2.54
N LEU A 46 -11.04 2.85 3.77
CA LEU A 46 -9.76 2.21 4.07
C LEU A 46 -9.81 0.71 3.85
N ALA A 47 -10.93 0.03 4.16
CA ALA A 47 -11.09 -1.39 3.86
C ALA A 47 -10.95 -1.68 2.35
N VAL A 48 -11.62 -0.90 1.50
CA VAL A 48 -11.49 -1.05 0.02
C VAL A 48 -10.05 -0.80 -0.43
N LYS A 49 -9.42 0.28 0.07
CA LYS A 49 -8.01 0.57 -0.24
C LYS A 49 -7.09 -0.56 0.17
N TYR A 50 -7.31 -1.15 1.35
CA TYR A 50 -6.45 -2.20 1.87
C TYR A 50 -6.62 -3.51 1.09
N ILE A 51 -7.86 -3.89 0.73
CA ILE A 51 -8.10 -5.03 -0.17
C ILE A 51 -7.36 -4.83 -1.50
N ASN A 52 -7.49 -3.67 -2.13
CA ASN A 52 -6.81 -3.37 -3.41
C ASN A 52 -5.28 -3.41 -3.27
N PHE A 53 -4.75 -2.85 -2.18
CA PHE A 53 -3.32 -2.90 -1.88
C PHE A 53 -2.81 -4.35 -1.80
N LEU A 54 -3.52 -5.22 -1.07
CA LEU A 54 -3.15 -6.63 -0.95
C LEU A 54 -3.23 -7.36 -2.29
N VAL A 55 -4.24 -7.07 -3.13
CA VAL A 55 -4.36 -7.65 -4.48
C VAL A 55 -3.17 -7.25 -5.36
N THR A 56 -2.80 -5.97 -5.38
CA THR A 56 -1.62 -5.50 -6.14
C THR A 56 -0.34 -6.16 -5.64
N LEU A 57 -0.14 -6.20 -4.32
CA LEU A 57 1.04 -6.82 -3.72
C LEU A 57 1.20 -8.30 -4.11
N LEU A 58 0.10 -9.06 -4.14
CA LEU A 58 0.12 -10.46 -4.56
C LEU A 58 0.42 -10.60 -6.06
N ASN A 59 -0.13 -9.73 -6.90
CA ASN A 59 0.12 -9.75 -8.34
C ASN A 59 1.59 -9.45 -8.65
N ASP A 60 2.20 -8.46 -7.99
CA ASP A 60 3.61 -8.11 -8.19
C ASP A 60 4.53 -9.30 -7.86
N GLN A 61 4.25 -10.00 -6.75
CA GLN A 61 5.02 -11.19 -6.36
C GLN A 61 4.91 -12.36 -7.36
N THR A 62 3.78 -12.49 -8.07
CA THR A 62 3.63 -13.53 -9.10
C THR A 62 4.41 -13.21 -10.38
N GLN A 63 4.52 -11.91 -10.73
CA GLN A 63 5.30 -11.47 -11.87
C GLN A 63 6.79 -11.61 -11.61
N ASP A 64 7.25 -11.32 -10.40
CA ASP A 64 8.65 -11.50 -10.02
C ASP A 64 9.07 -12.97 -10.04
N LYS A 65 8.19 -13.91 -9.67
CA LYS A 65 8.45 -15.35 -9.82
C LYS A 65 8.59 -15.79 -11.27
N SER A 66 7.85 -15.18 -12.20
CA SER A 66 7.97 -15.46 -13.63
C SER A 66 9.25 -14.87 -14.23
N ARG A 67 9.68 -13.68 -13.77
CA ARG A 67 10.98 -13.11 -14.14
C ARG A 67 12.15 -13.93 -13.58
N ASN A 68 12.02 -14.43 -12.36
CA ASN A 68 13.05 -15.26 -11.73
C ASN A 68 13.08 -16.70 -12.29
N SER A 69 11.96 -17.20 -12.82
CA SER A 69 11.95 -18.45 -13.59
C SER A 69 12.65 -18.28 -14.93
N LEU A 70 12.59 -17.10 -15.56
CA LEU A 70 13.30 -16.84 -16.82
C LEU A 70 14.80 -16.59 -16.59
N SER A 71 15.20 -15.98 -15.46
CA SER A 71 16.62 -15.78 -15.11
C SER A 71 17.39 -17.08 -14.82
N LEU A 72 16.70 -18.18 -14.49
CA LEU A 72 17.31 -19.50 -14.35
C LEU A 72 17.46 -20.25 -15.69
N LEU A 73 16.73 -19.86 -16.74
CA LEU A 73 16.82 -20.48 -18.07
C LEU A 73 17.76 -19.70 -19.02
N THR A 74 17.93 -18.40 -18.82
CA THR A 74 19.02 -17.63 -19.43
C THR A 74 20.22 -17.66 -18.49
N GLY A 75 21.14 -18.59 -18.78
CA GLY A 75 22.34 -18.85 -17.99
C GLY A 75 23.00 -17.57 -17.46
N GLY A 76 23.35 -17.61 -16.18
CA GLY A 76 24.08 -16.56 -15.49
C GLY A 76 25.38 -16.23 -16.22
N VAL A 77 25.35 -15.18 -17.02
CA VAL A 77 26.51 -14.32 -17.26
C VAL A 77 26.32 -13.12 -16.35
N LEU A 78 27.07 -13.13 -15.26
CA LEU A 78 27.42 -11.91 -14.54
C LEU A 78 28.24 -11.05 -15.49
N THR A 79 27.61 -10.18 -16.28
CA THR A 79 28.36 -9.09 -16.92
C THR A 79 28.52 -7.98 -15.87
N LEU A 80 29.63 -8.06 -15.15
CA LEU A 80 30.16 -6.91 -14.44
C LEU A 80 30.66 -5.94 -15.51
N SER A 81 29.93 -4.85 -15.78
CA SER A 81 30.48 -3.73 -16.53
C SER A 81 31.68 -3.15 -15.77
N PRO A 82 32.86 -2.99 -16.39
CA PRO A 82 34.01 -2.38 -15.74
C PRO A 82 33.77 -0.88 -15.46
N PRO A 83 34.37 -0.30 -14.41
CA PRO A 83 34.48 1.14 -14.25
C PRO A 83 35.60 1.68 -15.16
N GLU A 84 35.24 2.43 -16.20
CA GLU A 84 36.23 3.11 -17.06
C GLU A 84 36.81 4.33 -16.32
N THR A 85 37.96 4.13 -15.68
CA THR A 85 38.87 5.21 -15.27
C THR A 85 39.72 5.65 -16.47
N GLY A 86 39.70 6.94 -16.84
CA GLY A 86 40.53 7.44 -17.93
C GLY A 86 40.59 8.97 -18.04
N ILE A 87 41.41 9.59 -17.18
CA ILE A 87 41.88 10.98 -17.18
C ILE A 87 42.40 11.41 -18.57
N LYS A 88 41.97 12.58 -19.09
CA LYS A 88 42.82 13.53 -19.85
C LYS A 88 42.41 14.98 -19.60
N GLN A 89 43.40 15.78 -19.20
CA GLN A 89 43.36 17.21 -18.89
C GLN A 89 43.23 18.08 -20.16
N GLY A 90 42.62 19.25 -20.03
CA GLY A 90 42.64 20.31 -21.04
C GLY A 90 42.21 21.65 -20.43
N HIS A 91 43.20 22.46 -20.06
CA HIS A 91 43.06 23.83 -19.55
C HIS A 91 42.47 24.77 -20.61
N THR A 92 41.60 25.70 -20.21
CA THR A 92 41.80 27.15 -20.45
C THR A 92 40.67 27.99 -19.80
N CYS A 93 41.03 29.23 -19.53
CA CYS A 93 40.46 30.21 -18.61
C CYS A 93 39.19 30.94 -19.12
N GLN A 94 38.47 31.52 -18.15
CA GLN A 94 37.40 32.54 -18.19
C GLN A 94 37.74 33.79 -19.06
N PRO A 95 36.78 34.65 -19.52
CA PRO A 95 35.84 35.42 -18.66
C PRO A 95 34.44 35.73 -19.23
N GLY A 96 33.57 36.27 -18.36
CA GLY A 96 32.20 36.66 -18.68
C GLY A 96 32.06 37.93 -19.54
N THR A 97 30.84 38.18 -20.02
CA THR A 97 30.21 39.50 -20.29
C THR A 97 28.71 39.31 -20.61
N GLN A 98 27.95 40.34 -20.25
CA GLN A 98 26.49 40.56 -20.24
C GLN A 98 25.69 40.24 -21.52
N ARG A 99 24.41 39.92 -21.32
CA ARG A 99 23.30 40.77 -21.78
C ARG A 99 22.08 40.64 -20.87
#